data_AF-A0A9P9Z9J3-F1
#
_entry.id   AF-A0A9P9Z9J3-F1
#
_cell.length_a   1.000
_cell.length_b   1.000
_cell.length_c   1.000
_cell.angle_alpha   90.00
_cell.angle_beta   90.00
_cell.angle_gamma   90.00
#
_symmetry.space_group_name_H-M   'P 1'
#
loop_
_entity.id
_entity.type
_entity.pdbx_description
1 polymer ?
#
loop_
_entity_poly.entity_id
_entity_poly.type
_entity_poly.pdbx_seq_one_letter_code
_entity_poly.pdbx_strand_id
1 'polypeptide(L)'
;MSLYNISTLSQNLLSLLSLHPIPPLLSLITSCPTKSSKIAEKSCALLESLVAFDEGTTALIGEDGGLLTVVQLIEEGSPLGKEYAVGTILTICESNRDKYRELILKEGVIPGLLELTVHGTPKSRTKARRLLELLKNSTYNRPRLEADTIQNIVSDVVSQMDGQDCADKARRMVAEMVRISMEQSLRHLKHRAFYVN
;
A
#
# COMPACT_ATOMS: atom_id res chain seq x y z
N MET A 1 -29.09 -36.36 -3.05
CA MET A 1 -29.78 -35.19 -3.64
C MET A 1 -28.92 -33.94 -3.80
N SER A 2 -27.78 -33.80 -3.10
CA SER A 2 -26.92 -32.60 -3.16
C SER A 2 -26.09 -32.48 -4.45
N LEU A 3 -25.57 -33.58 -5.01
CA LEU A 3 -24.75 -33.56 -6.23
C LEU A 3 -25.50 -33.08 -7.48
N TYR A 4 -26.78 -33.46 -7.62
CA TYR A 4 -27.58 -33.08 -8.80
C TYR A 4 -27.87 -31.57 -8.83
N ASN A 5 -28.16 -30.94 -7.69
CA ASN A 5 -28.36 -29.49 -7.62
C ASN A 5 -27.05 -28.71 -7.82
N ILE A 6 -25.91 -29.22 -7.35
CA ILE A 6 -24.61 -28.55 -7.56
C ILE A 6 -24.17 -28.69 -9.01
N SER A 7 -24.33 -29.89 -9.60
CA SER A 7 -24.03 -30.13 -11.02
C SER A 7 -24.94 -29.30 -11.92
N THR A 8 -26.25 -29.20 -11.65
CA THR A 8 -27.15 -28.40 -12.47
C THR A 8 -26.99 -26.90 -12.24
N LEU A 9 -26.73 -26.41 -11.02
CA LEU A 9 -26.43 -24.99 -10.79
C LEU A 9 -25.12 -24.56 -11.46
N SER A 10 -24.05 -25.36 -11.35
CA SER A 10 -22.78 -25.08 -12.04
C SER A 10 -22.91 -25.17 -13.56
N GLN A 11 -23.63 -26.17 -14.09
CA GLN A 11 -23.93 -26.27 -15.53
C GLN A 11 -24.75 -25.06 -16.01
N ASN A 12 -25.71 -24.59 -15.22
CA ASN A 12 -26.51 -23.40 -15.53
C ASN A 12 -25.66 -22.13 -15.53
N LEU A 13 -24.70 -21.98 -14.60
CA LEU A 13 -23.78 -20.84 -14.56
C LEU A 13 -22.81 -20.84 -15.74
N LEU A 14 -22.27 -22.01 -16.13
CA LEU A 14 -21.45 -22.13 -17.34
C LEU A 14 -22.24 -21.81 -18.61
N SER A 15 -23.49 -22.28 -18.70
CA SER A 15 -24.38 -21.94 -19.81
C SER A 15 -24.70 -20.45 -19.82
N LEU A 16 -24.88 -19.83 -18.67
CA LEU A 16 -25.08 -18.39 -18.54
C LEU A 16 -23.84 -17.60 -18.96
N LEU A 17 -22.63 -18.05 -18.62
CA LEU A 17 -21.37 -17.42 -19.04
C LEU A 17 -21.23 -17.35 -20.56
N SER A 18 -21.74 -18.36 -21.29
CA SER A 18 -21.75 -18.35 -22.76
C SER A 18 -22.57 -17.18 -23.36
N LEU A 19 -23.50 -16.60 -22.57
CA LEU A 19 -24.31 -15.45 -22.95
C LEU A 19 -23.67 -14.11 -22.56
N HIS A 20 -22.44 -14.11 -22.04
CA HIS A 20 -21.70 -12.91 -21.62
C HIS A 20 -22.51 -12.03 -20.64
N PRO A 21 -22.85 -12.56 -19.46
CA PRO A 21 -23.78 -11.91 -18.53
C PRO A 21 -23.14 -10.75 -17.76
N ILE A 22 -21.80 -10.67 -17.75
CA ILE A 22 -21.05 -9.73 -16.90
C ILE A 22 -21.32 -8.26 -17.26
N PRO A 23 -21.18 -7.80 -18.53
CA PRO A 23 -21.44 -6.39 -18.87
C PRO A 23 -22.89 -5.95 -18.58
N PRO A 24 -23.93 -6.74 -18.93
CA PRO A 24 -25.31 -6.42 -18.55
C PRO A 24 -25.54 -6.31 -17.03
N LEU A 25 -24.92 -7.19 -16.24
CA LEU A 25 -25.05 -7.15 -14.78
C LEU A 25 -24.40 -5.90 -14.18
N LEU A 26 -23.24 -5.50 -14.70
CA LEU A 26 -22.55 -4.28 -14.27
C LEU A 26 -23.36 -3.03 -14.68
N SER A 27 -23.83 -2.98 -15.92
CA SER A 27 -24.71 -1.90 -16.40
C SER A 27 -25.96 -1.77 -15.52
N LEU A 28 -26.52 -2.88 -15.07
CA LEU A 28 -27.70 -2.87 -14.21
C LEU A 28 -27.37 -2.37 -12.80
N ILE A 29 -26.20 -2.72 -12.24
CA ILE A 29 -25.73 -2.19 -10.94
C ILE A 29 -25.43 -0.70 -11.02
N THR A 30 -24.84 -0.21 -12.11
CA THR A 30 -24.53 1.20 -12.32
C THR A 30 -25.77 2.05 -12.62
N SER A 31 -26.78 1.47 -13.28
CA SER A 31 -28.04 2.16 -13.59
C SER A 31 -29.00 2.26 -12.38
N CYS A 32 -28.72 1.56 -11.28
CA CYS A 32 -29.56 1.65 -10.10
C CYS A 32 -29.38 3.01 -9.41
N PRO A 33 -30.47 3.68 -9.00
CA PRO A 33 -30.39 4.98 -8.33
C PRO A 33 -29.70 4.89 -6.97
N THR A 34 -29.72 3.71 -6.34
CA THR A 34 -29.00 3.43 -5.11
C THR A 34 -28.29 2.08 -5.20
N LYS A 35 -27.03 2.05 -4.74
CA LYS A 35 -26.23 0.81 -4.65
C LYS A 35 -26.76 -0.17 -3.61
N SER A 36 -27.60 0.29 -2.68
CA SER A 36 -28.28 -0.51 -1.67
C SER A 36 -29.57 -1.18 -2.16
N SER A 37 -29.94 -1.00 -3.44
CA SER A 37 -31.15 -1.59 -4.01
C SER A 37 -31.09 -3.13 -4.02
N LYS A 38 -32.27 -3.77 -3.94
CA LYS A 38 -32.36 -5.24 -3.99
C LYS A 38 -31.87 -5.81 -5.32
N ILE A 39 -32.02 -5.03 -6.39
CA ILE A 39 -31.57 -5.36 -7.73
C ILE A 39 -30.03 -5.41 -7.76
N ALA A 40 -29.35 -4.36 -7.28
CA ALA A 40 -27.89 -4.34 -7.18
C ALA A 40 -27.35 -5.49 -6.31
N GLU A 41 -28.00 -5.78 -5.18
CA GLU A 41 -27.63 -6.91 -4.32
C GLU A 41 -27.73 -8.26 -5.05
N LYS A 42 -28.84 -8.52 -5.76
CA LYS A 42 -29.05 -9.79 -6.48
C LYS A 42 -28.11 -9.94 -7.67
N SER A 43 -27.84 -8.86 -8.39
CA SER A 43 -26.87 -8.86 -9.49
C SER A 43 -25.45 -9.10 -8.97
N CYS A 44 -25.08 -8.49 -7.84
CA CYS A 44 -23.79 -8.75 -7.20
C CYS A 44 -23.66 -10.19 -6.70
N ALA A 45 -24.72 -10.79 -6.14
CA ALA A 45 -24.72 -12.20 -5.75
C ALA A 45 -24.49 -13.15 -6.94
N LEU A 46 -25.08 -12.82 -8.10
CA LEU A 46 -24.86 -13.56 -9.33
C LEU A 46 -23.43 -13.34 -9.85
N LEU A 47 -22.90 -12.12 -9.81
CA LEU A 47 -21.50 -11.84 -10.13
C LEU A 47 -20.54 -12.65 -9.26
N GLU A 48 -20.75 -12.71 -7.93
CA GLU A 48 -19.95 -13.53 -7.02
C GLU A 48 -19.92 -15.01 -7.45
N SER A 49 -21.06 -15.53 -7.91
CA SER A 49 -21.19 -16.91 -8.38
C SER A 49 -20.49 -17.14 -9.73
N LEU A 50 -20.49 -16.14 -10.61
CA LEU A 50 -19.90 -16.22 -11.95
C LEU A 50 -18.37 -16.09 -11.92
N VAL A 51 -17.82 -15.27 -11.03
CA VAL A 51 -16.36 -15.12 -10.89
C VAL A 51 -15.68 -16.34 -10.26
N ALA A 52 -16.45 -17.33 -9.78
CA ALA A 52 -15.90 -18.63 -9.41
C ALA A 52 -15.31 -19.40 -10.60
N PHE A 53 -15.61 -18.98 -11.83
CA PHE A 53 -15.05 -19.50 -13.08
C PHE A 53 -14.05 -18.51 -13.67
N ASP A 54 -13.00 -19.00 -14.33
CA ASP A 54 -11.94 -18.15 -14.90
C ASP A 54 -12.48 -17.22 -15.99
N GLU A 55 -13.42 -17.70 -16.82
CA GLU A 55 -14.12 -16.89 -17.81
C GLU A 55 -14.88 -15.72 -17.16
N GLY A 56 -15.58 -15.97 -16.05
CA GLY A 56 -16.31 -14.93 -15.33
C GLY A 56 -15.38 -13.91 -14.67
N THR A 57 -14.28 -14.37 -14.08
CA THR A 57 -13.24 -13.48 -13.52
C THR A 57 -12.62 -12.62 -14.62
N THR A 58 -12.20 -13.23 -15.73
CA THR A 58 -11.56 -12.52 -16.84
C THR A 58 -12.51 -11.52 -17.49
N ALA A 59 -13.79 -11.87 -17.65
CA ALA A 59 -14.80 -10.95 -18.17
C ALA A 59 -15.03 -9.75 -17.23
N LEU A 60 -15.10 -9.97 -15.91
CA LEU A 60 -15.29 -8.87 -14.95
C LEU A 60 -14.09 -7.92 -14.88
N ILE A 61 -12.87 -8.47 -14.89
CA ILE A 61 -11.63 -7.67 -14.86
C ILE A 61 -11.37 -6.98 -16.22
N GLY A 62 -11.81 -7.58 -17.32
CA GLY A 62 -11.69 -7.02 -18.66
C GLY A 62 -12.71 -5.92 -18.98
N GLU A 63 -13.82 -5.85 -18.24
CA GLU A 63 -14.83 -4.80 -18.41
C GLU A 63 -14.36 -3.48 -17.80
N ASP A 64 -14.49 -2.39 -18.56
CA ASP A 64 -14.10 -1.06 -18.10
C ASP A 64 -14.92 -0.65 -16.86
N GLY A 65 -14.24 -0.29 -15.78
CA GLY A 65 -14.88 0.00 -14.49
C GLY A 65 -15.59 -1.18 -13.82
N GLY A 66 -15.38 -2.43 -14.29
CA GLY A 66 -16.01 -3.61 -13.71
C GLY A 66 -15.61 -3.83 -12.24
N LEU A 67 -14.31 -3.83 -11.96
CA LEU A 67 -13.78 -3.95 -10.61
C LEU A 67 -14.16 -2.74 -9.74
N LEU A 68 -14.07 -1.52 -10.28
CA LEU A 68 -14.49 -0.29 -9.60
C LEU A 68 -15.95 -0.35 -9.14
N THR A 69 -16.85 -0.84 -9.99
CA THR A 69 -18.28 -0.99 -9.66
C THR A 69 -18.48 -1.90 -8.45
N VAL A 70 -17.69 -2.97 -8.33
CA VAL A 70 -17.73 -3.87 -7.17
C VAL A 70 -17.15 -3.20 -5.93
N VAL A 71 -16.08 -2.41 -6.06
CA VAL A 71 -15.52 -1.62 -4.94
C VAL A 71 -16.54 -0.60 -4.42
N GLN A 72 -17.24 0.13 -5.29
CA GLN A 72 -18.31 1.05 -4.88
C GLN A 72 -19.43 0.33 -4.11
N LEU A 73 -19.75 -0.91 -4.47
CA LEU A 73 -20.74 -1.71 -3.73
C LEU A 73 -20.27 -2.09 -2.32
N ILE A 74 -18.96 -2.19 -2.06
CA ILE A 74 -18.41 -2.39 -0.71
C ILE A 74 -18.67 -1.15 0.17
N GLU A 75 -18.64 0.03 -0.41
CA GLU A 75 -18.80 1.30 0.30
C GLU A 75 -20.28 1.67 0.49
N GLU A 76 -21.10 1.53 -0.55
CA GLU A 76 -22.46 2.06 -0.58
C GLU A 76 -23.57 0.98 -0.59
N GLY A 77 -23.19 -0.29 -0.69
CA GLY A 77 -24.13 -1.39 -0.80
C GLY A 77 -24.96 -1.65 0.45
N SER A 78 -26.04 -2.43 0.30
CA SER A 78 -26.77 -3.00 1.44
C SER A 78 -25.84 -3.92 2.25
N PRO A 79 -26.14 -4.27 3.51
CA PRO A 79 -25.30 -5.19 4.29
C PRO A 79 -25.01 -6.52 3.57
N LEU A 80 -25.99 -7.06 2.85
CA LEU A 80 -25.82 -8.23 1.99
C LEU A 80 -25.08 -7.92 0.70
N GLY A 81 -25.36 -6.78 0.06
CA GLY A 81 -24.64 -6.31 -1.14
C GLY A 81 -23.14 -6.18 -0.90
N LYS A 82 -22.75 -5.60 0.25
CA LYS A 82 -21.36 -5.52 0.70
C LYS A 82 -20.74 -6.90 0.91
N GLU A 83 -21.49 -7.85 1.49
CA GLU A 83 -21.03 -9.22 1.69
C GLU A 83 -20.76 -9.97 0.37
N TYR A 84 -21.63 -9.79 -0.63
CA TYR A 84 -21.44 -10.32 -1.98
C TYR A 84 -20.30 -9.63 -2.72
N ALA A 85 -20.16 -8.30 -2.57
CA ALA A 85 -19.12 -7.53 -3.22
C ALA A 85 -17.71 -7.90 -2.71
N VAL A 86 -17.52 -7.97 -1.39
CA VAL A 86 -16.25 -8.45 -0.81
C VAL A 86 -15.99 -9.89 -1.21
N GLY A 87 -17.02 -10.73 -1.24
CA GLY A 87 -16.88 -12.12 -1.68
C GLY A 87 -16.44 -12.24 -3.14
N THR A 88 -16.97 -11.39 -4.03
CA THR A 88 -16.56 -11.32 -5.43
C THR A 88 -15.08 -11.01 -5.55
N ILE A 89 -14.59 -9.95 -4.88
CA ILE A 89 -13.18 -9.58 -4.90
C ILE A 89 -12.29 -10.64 -4.24
N LEU A 90 -12.77 -11.26 -3.16
CA LEU A 90 -12.05 -12.35 -2.48
C LEU A 90 -11.87 -13.55 -3.40
N THR A 91 -12.92 -14.01 -4.07
CA THR A 91 -12.85 -15.14 -5.02
C THR A 91 -11.86 -14.86 -6.14
N ILE A 92 -11.85 -13.64 -6.68
CA ILE A 92 -10.88 -13.22 -7.70
C ILE A 92 -9.45 -13.24 -7.14
N CYS A 93 -9.24 -12.69 -5.94
CA CYS A 93 -7.91 -12.67 -5.33
C CYS A 93 -7.40 -14.07 -4.96
N GLU A 94 -8.28 -14.97 -4.55
CA GLU A 94 -7.94 -16.36 -4.22
C GLU A 94 -7.66 -17.21 -5.47
N SER A 95 -8.28 -16.90 -6.62
CA SER A 95 -8.02 -17.63 -7.87
C SER A 95 -6.61 -17.40 -8.40
N ASN A 96 -6.14 -16.15 -8.40
CA ASN A 96 -4.76 -15.82 -8.72
C ASN A 96 -4.34 -14.49 -8.08
N ARG A 97 -3.82 -14.60 -6.85
CA ARG A 97 -3.39 -13.45 -6.06
C ARG A 97 -2.39 -12.58 -6.80
N ASP A 98 -1.36 -13.17 -7.39
CA ASP A 98 -0.27 -12.40 -7.99
C ASP A 98 -0.70 -11.65 -9.25
N LYS A 99 -1.66 -12.21 -9.99
CA LYS A 99 -2.28 -11.56 -11.16
C LYS A 99 -3.21 -10.41 -10.76
N TYR A 100 -4.08 -10.62 -9.78
CA TYR A 100 -5.19 -9.69 -9.51
C TYR A 100 -4.97 -8.72 -8.35
N ARG A 101 -4.02 -8.99 -7.45
CA ARG A 101 -3.78 -8.16 -6.26
C ARG A 101 -3.56 -6.68 -6.61
N GLU A 102 -2.68 -6.40 -7.55
CA GLU A 102 -2.33 -5.02 -7.90
C GLU A 102 -3.51 -4.29 -8.55
N LEU A 103 -4.32 -4.98 -9.35
CA LEU A 103 -5.54 -4.42 -9.93
C LEU A 103 -6.55 -4.07 -8.84
N ILE A 104 -6.78 -4.99 -7.90
CA ILE A 104 -7.69 -4.78 -6.76
C ILE A 104 -7.25 -3.59 -5.90
N LEU A 105 -5.95 -3.42 -5.67
CA LEU A 105 -5.41 -2.30 -4.89
C LEU A 105 -5.55 -0.96 -5.60
N LYS A 106 -5.37 -0.93 -6.92
CA LYS A 106 -5.49 0.30 -7.73
C LYS A 106 -6.89 0.90 -7.70
N GLU A 107 -7.92 0.07 -7.56
CA GLU A 107 -9.31 0.53 -7.41
C GLU A 107 -9.63 1.09 -6.01
N GLY A 108 -8.67 1.12 -5.09
CA GLY A 108 -8.85 1.79 -3.79
C GLY A 108 -9.69 1.00 -2.78
N VAL A 109 -9.70 -0.35 -2.84
CA VAL A 109 -10.59 -1.19 -2.01
C VAL A 109 -10.33 -1.12 -0.49
N ILE A 110 -9.14 -0.69 -0.06
CA ILE A 110 -8.67 -0.82 1.33
C ILE A 110 -9.56 -0.12 2.38
N PRO A 111 -9.96 1.16 2.21
CA PRO A 111 -10.79 1.85 3.19
C PRO A 111 -12.13 1.14 3.44
N GLY A 112 -12.82 0.72 2.37
CA GLY A 112 -14.08 -0.02 2.47
C GLY A 112 -13.93 -1.38 3.18
N LEU A 113 -12.82 -2.09 2.95
CA LEU A 113 -12.54 -3.33 3.68
C LEU A 113 -12.29 -3.09 5.17
N LEU A 114 -11.54 -2.06 5.52
CA LEU A 114 -11.28 -1.69 6.92
C LEU A 114 -12.58 -1.33 7.65
N GLU A 115 -13.43 -0.51 7.03
CA GLU A 115 -14.75 -0.18 7.56
C GLU A 115 -15.58 -1.45 7.80
N LEU A 116 -15.60 -2.36 6.81
CA LEU A 116 -16.33 -3.62 6.94
C LEU A 116 -15.81 -4.52 8.05
N THR A 117 -14.52 -4.48 8.39
CA THR A 117 -14.01 -5.28 9.53
C THR A 117 -14.61 -4.86 10.87
N VAL A 118 -15.12 -3.64 10.98
CA VAL A 118 -15.72 -3.06 12.20
C VAL A 118 -17.25 -3.09 12.11
N HIS A 119 -17.81 -2.60 11.01
CA HIS A 119 -19.26 -2.36 10.86
C HIS A 119 -19.98 -3.38 9.97
N GLY A 120 -19.25 -4.35 9.39
CA GLY A 120 -19.83 -5.37 8.52
C GLY A 120 -20.64 -6.45 9.25
N THR A 121 -21.34 -7.28 8.48
CA THR A 121 -21.98 -8.52 8.98
C THR A 121 -20.90 -9.50 9.47
N PRO A 122 -21.24 -10.50 10.29
CA PRO A 122 -20.26 -11.53 10.69
C PRO A 122 -19.54 -12.18 9.51
N LYS A 123 -20.24 -12.41 8.39
CA LYS A 123 -19.66 -12.99 7.18
C LYS A 123 -18.81 -11.99 6.41
N SER A 124 -19.28 -10.75 6.21
CA SER A 124 -18.50 -9.75 5.50
C SER A 124 -17.22 -9.36 6.26
N ARG A 125 -17.25 -9.34 7.61
CA ARG A 125 -16.06 -9.18 8.44
C ARG A 125 -15.02 -10.27 8.20
N THR A 126 -15.43 -11.53 8.18
CA THR A 126 -14.53 -12.66 7.92
C THR A 126 -13.93 -12.58 6.53
N LYS A 127 -14.75 -12.34 5.50
CA LYS A 127 -14.28 -12.18 4.11
C LYS A 127 -13.32 -10.98 3.98
N ALA A 128 -13.64 -9.84 4.59
CA ALA A 128 -12.81 -8.63 4.52
C ALA A 128 -11.44 -8.83 5.17
N ARG A 129 -11.38 -9.46 6.36
CA ARG A 129 -10.10 -9.80 7.01
C ARG A 129 -9.25 -10.72 6.13
N ARG A 130 -9.87 -11.75 5.56
CA ARG A 130 -9.19 -12.68 4.66
C ARG A 130 -8.64 -11.97 3.42
N LEU A 131 -9.42 -11.10 2.80
CA LEU A 131 -8.99 -10.34 1.64
C LEU A 131 -7.83 -9.39 2.01
N LEU A 132 -7.90 -8.69 3.14
CA LEU A 132 -6.80 -7.85 3.63
C LEU A 132 -5.50 -8.64 3.84
N GLU A 133 -5.58 -9.88 4.34
CA GLU A 133 -4.40 -10.77 4.46
C GLU A 133 -3.79 -11.08 3.10
N LEU A 134 -4.61 -11.38 2.09
CA LEU A 134 -4.15 -11.66 0.73
C LEU A 134 -3.54 -10.43 0.07
N LEU A 135 -4.12 -9.24 0.28
CA LEU A 135 -3.64 -7.99 -0.29
C LEU A 135 -2.36 -7.48 0.39
N LYS A 136 -2.04 -7.94 1.60
CA LYS A 136 -0.76 -7.63 2.25
C LYS A 136 0.41 -8.17 1.44
N ASN A 137 1.50 -7.41 1.35
CA ASN A 137 2.75 -7.93 0.82
C ASN A 137 3.32 -8.98 1.80
N SER A 138 3.55 -10.20 1.32
CA SER A 138 4.25 -11.25 2.08
C SER A 138 5.71 -10.87 2.37
N THR A 139 6.22 -9.86 1.68
CA THR A 139 7.46 -9.19 2.03
C THR A 139 7.16 -8.13 3.11
N TYR A 140 7.19 -8.56 4.37
CA TYR A 140 8.03 -7.82 5.31
C TYR A 140 9.48 -7.92 4.80
N ASN A 141 9.79 -7.27 3.68
CA ASN A 141 11.12 -6.72 3.49
C ASN A 141 11.18 -5.52 4.45
N ARG A 142 11.20 -5.81 5.75
CA ARG A 142 12.15 -5.06 6.56
C ARG A 142 13.46 -5.42 5.87
N PRO A 143 14.16 -4.49 5.20
CA PRO A 143 15.53 -4.83 4.83
C PRO A 143 16.12 -5.30 6.14
N ARG A 144 16.50 -6.59 6.19
CA ARG A 144 17.48 -7.02 7.16
C ARG A 144 18.64 -6.11 6.80
N LEU A 145 18.73 -4.98 7.51
CA LEU A 145 19.99 -4.31 7.69
C LEU A 145 20.83 -5.39 8.34
N GLU A 146 21.50 -6.17 7.48
CA GLU A 146 22.46 -7.17 7.90
C GLU A 146 23.37 -6.45 8.89
N ALA A 147 23.70 -7.09 10.01
CA ALA A 147 24.48 -6.48 11.07
C ALA A 147 25.75 -5.80 10.51
N ASP A 148 26.28 -6.34 9.42
CA ASP A 148 27.40 -5.83 8.64
C ASP A 148 27.18 -4.44 8.04
N THR A 149 25.96 -4.10 7.58
CA THR A 149 25.66 -2.74 7.08
C THR A 149 25.73 -1.71 8.20
N ILE A 150 25.24 -2.06 9.39
CA ILE A 150 25.32 -1.18 10.56
C ILE A 150 26.77 -1.07 11.03
N GLN A 151 27.53 -2.17 11.06
CA GLN A 151 28.96 -2.17 11.41
C GLN A 151 29.79 -1.33 10.45
N ASN A 152 29.50 -1.38 9.15
CA ASN A 152 30.17 -0.58 8.14
C ASN A 152 29.86 0.92 8.33
N ILE A 153 28.60 1.28 8.58
CA ILE A 153 28.22 2.67 8.87
C ILE A 153 28.88 3.17 10.16
N VAL A 154 28.90 2.35 11.22
CA VAL A 154 29.54 2.72 12.48
C VAL A 154 31.05 2.89 12.31
N SER A 155 31.72 1.99 11.60
CA SER A 155 33.15 2.10 11.31
C SER A 155 33.46 3.34 10.48
N ASP A 156 32.60 3.68 9.51
CA ASP A 156 32.79 4.86 8.67
C ASP A 156 32.59 6.17 9.47
N VAL A 157 31.58 6.22 10.33
CA VAL A 157 31.36 7.37 11.24
C VAL A 157 32.52 7.52 12.22
N VAL A 158 33.00 6.42 12.82
CA VAL A 158 34.17 6.44 13.71
C VAL A 158 35.43 6.90 12.97
N SER A 159 35.61 6.47 11.71
CA SER A 159 36.75 6.87 10.87
C SER A 159 36.68 8.34 10.45
N GLN A 160 35.46 8.89 10.29
CA GLN A 160 35.25 10.31 9.97
C GLN A 160 35.35 11.22 11.20
N MET A 161 35.24 10.66 12.41
CA MET A 161 35.40 11.36 13.68
C MET A 161 36.88 11.35 14.13
N ASP A 162 37.80 11.77 13.27
CA ASP A 162 39.20 11.94 13.69
C ASP A 162 39.31 13.18 14.59
N GLY A 163 39.40 12.96 15.91
CA GLY A 163 39.42 14.00 16.95
C GLY A 163 40.67 14.89 16.97
N GLN A 164 41.57 14.74 16.00
CA GLN A 164 42.86 15.42 15.93
C GLN A 164 42.79 16.83 15.30
N ASP A 165 41.91 17.02 14.31
CA ASP A 165 41.97 18.20 13.43
C ASP A 165 41.55 19.52 14.14
N CYS A 166 40.59 19.45 15.06
CA CYS A 166 40.15 20.64 15.81
C CYS A 166 41.22 21.10 16.81
N ALA A 167 41.89 20.17 17.50
CA ALA A 167 42.93 20.48 18.47
C ALA A 167 44.19 21.08 17.79
N ASP A 168 44.57 20.55 16.63
CA ASP A 168 45.71 21.09 15.86
C ASP A 168 45.41 22.44 15.21
N LYS A 169 44.18 22.65 14.72
CA LYS A 169 43.73 23.97 14.27
C LYS A 169 43.74 24.99 15.40
N ALA A 170 43.22 24.63 16.57
CA ALA A 170 43.22 25.50 17.75
C ALA A 170 44.65 25.85 18.21
N ARG A 171 45.56 24.87 18.29
CA ARG A 171 46.98 25.10 18.62
C ARG A 171 47.66 26.05 17.64
N ARG A 172 47.42 25.88 16.33
CA ARG A 172 47.97 26.78 15.30
C ARG A 172 47.44 28.21 15.41
N MET A 173 46.14 28.37 15.67
CA MET A 173 45.54 29.71 15.86
C MET A 173 46.11 30.42 17.09
N VAL A 174 46.27 29.71 18.21
CA VAL A 174 46.87 30.29 19.43
C VAL A 174 48.33 30.71 19.18
N ALA A 175 49.11 29.86 18.52
CA ALA A 175 50.50 30.18 18.18
C ALA A 175 50.60 31.44 17.29
N GLU A 176 49.71 31.57 16.31
CA GLU A 176 49.69 32.72 15.42
C GLU A 176 49.24 34.01 16.14
N MET A 177 48.26 33.93 17.03
CA MET A 177 47.82 35.08 17.84
C MET A 177 48.95 35.62 18.73
N VAL A 178 49.72 34.74 19.37
CA VAL A 178 50.88 35.14 20.18
C VAL A 178 51.94 35.82 19.31
N ARG A 179 52.24 35.25 18.14
CA ARG A 179 53.20 35.81 17.18
C ARG A 179 52.81 37.23 16.75
N ILE A 180 51.55 37.43 16.33
CA ILE A 180 51.03 38.72 15.89
C ILE A 180 51.08 39.76 17.03
N SER A 181 50.66 39.36 18.23
CA SER A 181 50.65 40.24 19.41
C SER A 181 52.06 40.72 19.78
N MET A 182 53.05 39.83 19.72
CA MET A 182 54.44 40.18 20.00
C MET A 182 55.02 41.14 18.96
N GLU A 183 54.74 40.91 17.67
CA GLU A 183 55.17 41.82 16.59
C GLU A 183 54.55 43.22 16.72
N GLN A 184 53.27 43.30 17.05
CA GLN A 184 52.60 44.59 17.31
C GLN A 184 53.24 45.30 18.50
N SER A 185 53.49 44.58 19.60
CA SER A 185 54.13 45.14 20.80
C SER A 185 55.52 45.69 20.50
N LEU A 186 56.33 44.97 19.71
CA LEU A 186 57.66 45.44 19.27
C LEU A 186 57.59 46.67 18.36
N ARG A 187 56.61 46.74 17.46
CA ARG A 187 56.38 47.93 16.62
C ARG A 187 56.03 49.15 17.47
N HIS A 188 55.16 48.99 18.47
CA HIS A 188 54.79 50.07 19.39
C HIS A 188 55.97 50.53 20.24
N LEU A 189 56.82 49.60 20.74
CA LEU A 189 58.01 49.97 21.50
C LEU A 189 59.01 50.77 20.65
N LYS A 190 59.25 50.34 19.40
CA LYS A 190 60.11 51.07 18.46
C LYS A 190 59.58 52.47 18.19
N HIS A 191 58.28 52.63 17.92
CA HIS A 191 57.68 53.95 17.74
C HIS A 191 57.83 54.83 18.99
N ARG A 192 57.62 54.30 20.20
CA ARG A 192 57.79 55.08 21.44
C ARG A 192 59.24 55.49 21.70
N ALA A 193 60.21 54.64 21.34
CA ALA A 193 61.63 54.95 21.51
C ALA A 193 62.14 56.07 20.60
N PHE A 194 61.53 56.28 19.42
CA PHE A 194 61.89 57.38 18.51
C PHE A 194 61.29 58.75 18.89
N TYR A 195 60.36 58.83 19.85
CA TYR A 195 59.72 60.07 20.31
C TYR A 195 60.24 60.57 21.68
N VAL A 196 61.34 59.99 22.19
CA VAL A 196 61.97 60.38 23.48
C VAL A 196 63.39 60.96 23.27
N ASN A 197 63.72 61.45 22.07
CA ASN A 197 64.90 62.29 21.82
C ASN A 197 64.48 63.62 21.23
#